data_AF-A0A2H0VHY6-F1
#
_entry.id   AF-A0A2H0VHY6-F1
#
_cell.length_a   1.000
_cell.length_b   1.000
_cell.length_c   1.000
_cell.angle_alpha   90.00
_cell.angle_beta   90.00
_cell.angle_gamma   90.00
#
_symmetry.space_group_name_H-M   'P 1'
#
loop_
_entity.id
_entity.type
_entity.pdbx_description
1 polymer ?
#
loop_
_entity_poly.entity_id
_entity_poly.type
_entity_poly.pdbx_seq_one_letter_code
_entity_poly.pdbx_strand_id
1 'polypeptide(L)'
;PEYYRWTQWIFIQMWRQGLAYKKKASVNWCPSCRTVLADEQVEGGECERCKTEVTKKDLEQWFFKITDYAEKLLSNLDKIDWPENIKTAQRNWIG
;
A
#
# COMPACT_ATOMS: atom_id res chain seq x y z
N PRO A 1 -5.98 -9.61 -20.92
CA PRO A 1 -5.61 -10.93 -20.34
C PRO A 1 -4.09 -11.15 -20.25
N GLU A 2 -3.35 -10.75 -21.28
CA GLU A 2 -1.91 -11.01 -21.42
C GLU A 2 -1.03 -10.34 -20.35
N TYR A 3 -1.45 -9.18 -19.85
CA TYR A 3 -0.73 -8.46 -18.79
C TYR A 3 -1.15 -8.90 -17.38
N TYR A 4 -2.45 -8.77 -17.04
CA TYR A 4 -2.93 -9.01 -15.67
C TYR A 4 -2.77 -10.47 -15.21
N ARG A 5 -2.59 -11.44 -16.13
CA ARG A 5 -2.25 -12.84 -15.77
C ARG A 5 -0.97 -12.91 -14.90
N TRP A 6 -0.03 -12.00 -15.12
CA TRP A 6 1.21 -11.96 -14.35
C TRP A 6 1.01 -11.35 -12.97
N THR A 7 0.16 -10.33 -12.84
CA THR A 7 -0.26 -9.81 -11.54
C THR A 7 -0.99 -10.88 -10.72
N GLN A 8 -1.90 -11.64 -11.34
CA GLN A 8 -2.57 -12.78 -10.71
C GLN A 8 -1.57 -13.84 -10.25
N TRP A 9 -0.61 -14.19 -11.11
CA TRP A 9 0.42 -15.18 -10.79
C TRP A 9 1.30 -14.73 -9.61
N ILE A 10 1.77 -13.47 -9.59
CA ILE A 10 2.58 -12.91 -8.49
C ILE A 10 1.76 -12.91 -7.20
N PHE A 11 0.50 -12.49 -7.24
CA PHE A 11 -0.38 -12.50 -6.07
C PHE A 11 -0.52 -13.91 -5.48
N ILE A 12 -0.70 -14.94 -6.33
CA ILE A 12 -0.77 -16.34 -5.88
C ILE A 12 0.55 -16.77 -5.22
N GLN A 13 1.71 -16.39 -5.77
CA GLN A 13 3.00 -16.70 -5.14
C GLN A 13 3.13 -16.02 -3.78
N MET A 14 2.78 -14.73 -3.67
CA MET A 14 2.80 -13.99 -2.40
C MET A 14 1.85 -14.61 -1.39
N TRP A 15 0.64 -15.00 -1.79
CA TRP A 15 -0.33 -15.66 -0.92
C TRP A 15 0.20 -17.01 -0.40
N ARG A 16 0.79 -17.84 -1.27
CA ARG A 16 1.42 -19.12 -0.88
C ARG A 16 2.57 -18.94 0.11
N GLN A 17 3.31 -17.84 0.01
CA GLN A 17 4.38 -17.48 0.94
C GLN A 17 3.88 -16.71 2.18
N GLY A 18 2.56 -16.54 2.34
CA GLY A 18 1.97 -15.81 3.45
C GLY A 18 2.21 -14.30 3.43
N LEU A 19 2.70 -13.74 2.32
CA LEU A 19 2.95 -12.31 2.11
C LEU A 19 1.73 -11.54 1.62
N ALA A 20 0.73 -12.23 1.04
CA ALA A 20 -0.59 -11.69 0.79
C ALA A 20 -1.61 -12.44 1.68
N TYR A 21 -2.47 -11.71 2.38
CA TYR A 21 -3.41 -12.31 3.33
C TYR A 21 -4.70 -11.50 3.43
N LYS A 22 -5.78 -12.16 3.88
CA LYS A 22 -7.08 -11.54 4.09
C LYS A 22 -7.33 -11.32 5.58
N LYS A 23 -7.82 -10.15 5.97
CA LYS A 23 -8.13 -9.81 7.37
C LYS A 23 -9.28 -8.81 7.44
N LYS A 24 -10.08 -8.85 8.51
CA LYS A 24 -11.01 -7.77 8.86
C LYS A 24 -10.26 -6.63 9.52
N ALA A 25 -10.39 -5.42 8.98
CA ALA A 25 -9.74 -4.22 9.50
C ALA A 25 -10.57 -2.96 9.23
N SER A 26 -10.31 -1.92 10.01
CA SER A 26 -10.82 -0.56 9.76
C SER A 26 -9.97 0.07 8.66
N VAL A 27 -10.52 0.17 7.45
CA VAL A 27 -9.82 0.61 6.25
C VAL A 27 -10.28 2.00 5.80
N ASN A 28 -9.41 2.72 5.09
CA ASN A 28 -9.77 3.97 4.42
C ASN A 28 -10.80 3.68 3.33
N TRP A 29 -11.87 4.45 3.28
CA TRP A 29 -12.97 4.31 2.34
C TRP A 29 -13.27 5.65 1.68
N CYS A 30 -13.26 5.67 0.35
CA CYS A 30 -13.71 6.82 -0.41
C CYS A 30 -15.20 6.65 -0.78
N PRO A 31 -16.11 7.50 -0.28
CA PRO A 31 -17.54 7.36 -0.58
C PRO A 31 -17.88 7.66 -2.04
N SER A 32 -17.11 8.54 -2.70
CA SER A 32 -17.28 8.88 -4.12
C SER A 32 -16.84 7.73 -5.04
N CYS A 33 -15.61 7.22 -4.85
CA CYS A 33 -15.09 6.11 -5.65
C CYS A 33 -15.72 4.75 -5.28
N ARG A 34 -16.38 4.66 -4.12
CA ARG A 34 -16.99 3.43 -3.58
C ARG A 34 -16.00 2.28 -3.51
N THR A 35 -14.78 2.59 -3.07
CA THR A 35 -13.69 1.62 -2.89
C THR A 35 -12.88 1.94 -1.65
N VAL A 36 -12.18 0.92 -1.17
CA VAL A 36 -11.12 1.09 -0.18
C VAL A 36 -9.90 1.78 -0.80
N LEU A 37 -9.12 2.46 0.04
CA LEU A 37 -7.86 3.10 -0.31
C LEU A 37 -6.72 2.53 0.54
N ALA A 38 -5.52 2.43 -0.03
CA ALA A 38 -4.31 2.26 0.77
C ALA A 38 -4.03 3.55 1.58
N ASP A 39 -3.17 3.48 2.60
CA ASP A 39 -2.80 4.67 3.38
C ASP A 39 -2.06 5.70 2.50
N GLU A 40 -1.25 5.24 1.55
CA GLU A 40 -0.54 6.05 0.57
C GLU A 40 -1.48 6.86 -0.36
N GLN A 41 -2.74 6.45 -0.47
CA GLN A 41 -3.74 7.08 -1.33
C GLN A 41 -4.60 8.12 -0.58
N VAL A 42 -4.26 8.40 0.67
CA VAL A 42 -4.93 9.41 1.49
C VAL A 42 -3.99 10.59 1.70
N GLU A 43 -4.30 11.71 1.05
CA GLU A 43 -3.52 12.95 1.13
C GLU A 43 -4.31 13.98 1.93
N GLY A 44 -3.80 14.42 3.09
CA GLY A 44 -4.48 15.43 3.91
C GLY A 44 -5.86 15.01 4.43
N GLY A 45 -6.14 13.70 4.51
CA GLY A 45 -7.47 13.16 4.86
C GLY A 45 -8.42 13.00 3.68
N GLU A 46 -7.99 13.29 2.46
CA GLU A 46 -8.78 13.22 1.24
C GLU A 46 -8.25 12.14 0.28
N CYS A 47 -9.12 11.65 -0.61
CA CYS A 47 -8.74 10.71 -1.67
C CYS A 47 -7.80 11.39 -2.66
N GLU A 48 -6.62 10.81 -2.92
CA GLU A 48 -5.61 11.35 -3.86
C GLU A 48 -6.20 11.74 -5.23
N ARG A 49 -7.21 11.00 -5.72
CA ARG A 49 -7.77 11.17 -7.06
C ARG A 49 -8.97 12.12 -7.12
N CYS A 50 -9.99 11.89 -6.28
CA CYS A 50 -11.26 12.61 -6.37
C CYS A 50 -11.44 13.69 -5.30
N LYS A 51 -10.45 13.85 -4.40
CA LYS A 51 -10.42 14.86 -3.33
C LYS A 51 -11.62 14.83 -2.39
N THR A 52 -12.35 13.72 -2.37
CA THR A 52 -13.42 13.49 -1.41
C THR A 52 -12.82 13.08 -0.08
N GLU A 53 -13.35 13.64 1.01
CA GLU A 53 -12.98 13.26 2.38
C GLU A 53 -13.09 11.74 2.58
N VAL A 54 -12.05 11.17 3.16
CA VAL A 54 -11.94 9.73 3.40
C VAL A 54 -12.59 9.38 4.73
N THR A 55 -13.42 8.34 4.73
CA THR A 55 -14.03 7.80 5.95
C THR A 55 -13.41 6.45 6.31
N LYS A 56 -13.72 5.93 7.50
CA LYS A 56 -13.30 4.59 7.94
C LYS A 56 -14.46 3.60 7.84
N LYS A 57 -14.16 2.38 7.42
CA LYS A 57 -15.14 1.27 7.37
C LYS A 57 -14.49 -0.05 7.75
N ASP A 58 -15.17 -0.86 8.55
CA ASP A 58 -14.71 -2.21 8.87
C ASP A 58 -15.08 -3.19 7.75
N LEU A 59 -14.06 -3.67 7.04
CA LEU A 59 -14.22 -4.59 5.92
C LEU A 59 -13.19 -5.71 5.98
N GLU A 60 -13.56 -6.86 5.40
CA GLU A 60 -12.59 -7.91 5.12
C GLU A 60 -11.88 -7.59 3.80
N GLN A 61 -10.57 -7.35 3.86
CA GLN A 61 -9.76 -6.89 2.73
C GLN A 61 -8.47 -7.71 2.60
N TRP A 62 -7.85 -7.61 1.43
CA TRP A 62 -6.54 -8.17 1.16
C TRP A 62 -5.43 -7.17 1.49
N PHE A 63 -4.36 -7.68 2.08
CA PHE A 63 -3.20 -6.90 2.49
C PHE A 63 -1.93 -7.59 2.02
N PHE A 64 -0.91 -6.79 1.72
CA PHE A 64 0.46 -7.27 1.55
C PHE A 64 1.25 -7.01 2.83
N LYS A 65 2.04 -7.98 3.28
CA LYS A 65 2.95 -7.84 4.42
C LYS A 65 4.20 -7.05 4.05
N ILE A 66 4.01 -5.82 3.58
CA ILE A 66 5.11 -4.90 3.27
C ILE A 66 5.95 -4.60 4.52
N THR A 67 5.34 -4.65 5.70
CA THR A 67 5.99 -4.49 7.01
C THR A 67 7.11 -5.51 7.25
N ASP A 68 7.00 -6.74 6.74
CA ASP A 68 8.06 -7.77 6.84
C ASP A 68 9.32 -7.35 6.07
N TYR A 69 9.22 -6.35 5.20
CA TYR A 69 10.29 -5.78 4.39
C TYR A 69 10.70 -4.37 4.82
N ALA A 70 10.09 -3.77 5.85
CA ALA A 70 10.34 -2.37 6.23
C ALA A 70 11.83 -2.08 6.47
N GLU A 71 12.51 -2.89 7.28
CA GLU A 71 13.95 -2.74 7.56
C GLU A 71 14.81 -2.87 6.29
N LYS A 72 14.44 -3.80 5.40
CA LYS A 72 15.14 -3.98 4.13
C LYS A 72 14.91 -2.81 3.17
N LEU A 73 13.71 -2.22 3.18
CA LEU A 73 13.42 -1.03 2.39
C LEU A 73 14.24 0.15 2.92
N LEU A 74 14.26 0.35 4.24
CA LEU A 74 14.97 1.44 4.91
C LEU A 74 16.49 1.37 4.71
N SER A 75 17.10 0.24 5.06
CA SER A 75 18.57 0.04 4.99
C SER A 75 19.14 0.07 3.57
N ASN A 76 18.32 -0.14 2.54
CA ASN A 76 18.77 -0.08 1.16
C ASN A 76 18.65 1.32 0.54
N LEU A 77 17.94 2.28 1.16
CA LEU A 77 17.88 3.66 0.66
C LEU A 77 19.28 4.29 0.57
N ASP A 78 20.20 3.93 1.47
CA ASP A 78 21.56 4.47 1.51
C ASP A 78 22.44 3.95 0.36
N LYS A 79 22.04 2.86 -0.30
CA LYS A 79 22.77 2.24 -1.42
C LYS A 79 22.30 2.70 -2.79
N ILE A 80 21.19 3.46 -2.84
CA ILE A 80 20.56 3.88 -4.09
C ILE A 80 20.99 5.31 -4.41
N ASP A 81 21.36 5.56 -5.67
CA ASP A 81 21.68 6.89 -6.18
C ASP A 81 20.40 7.67 -6.55
N TRP A 82 19.67 8.10 -5.52
CA TRP A 82 18.45 8.91 -5.64
C TRP A 82 18.61 10.27 -4.95
N PRO A 83 17.82 11.29 -5.35
CA PRO A 83 17.76 12.57 -4.65
C PRO A 83 17.45 12.41 -3.16
N GLU A 84 18.17 13.13 -2.30
CA GLU A 84 18.03 13.00 -0.84
C GLU A 84 16.65 13.40 -0.31
N ASN A 85 15.95 14.32 -0.99
CA ASN A 85 14.57 14.66 -0.64
C ASN A 85 13.62 13.45 -0.81
N ILE A 86 13.83 12.61 -1.83
CA ILE A 86 13.04 11.39 -2.06
C ILE A 86 13.37 10.34 -1.02
N LYS A 87 14.66 10.11 -0.73
CA LYS A 87 15.06 9.18 0.33
C LYS A 87 14.48 9.60 1.68
N THR A 88 14.54 10.89 2.00
CA THR A 88 13.99 11.44 3.25
C THR A 88 12.48 11.24 3.34
N ALA A 89 11.74 11.47 2.25
CA ALA A 89 10.30 11.22 2.21
C ALA A 89 9.97 9.73 2.45
N GLN A 90 10.73 8.80 1.86
CA GLN A 90 10.57 7.36 2.07
C GLN A 90 10.89 6.95 3.52
N ARG A 91 11.97 7.49 4.12
CA ARG A 91 12.29 7.24 5.54
C ARG A 91 11.13 7.67 6.44
N ASN A 92 10.65 8.90 6.27
CA ASN A 92 9.53 9.44 7.05
C ASN A 92 8.22 8.66 6.85
N TRP A 93 8.02 8.06 5.67
CA TRP A 93 6.83 7.26 5.37
C TRP A 93 6.88 5.88 6.04
N ILE A 94 8.03 5.21 5.99
CA ILE A 94 8.20 3.86 6.53
C ILE A 94 8.14 3.87 8.07
N GLY A 95 8.64 4.93 8.70
CA GLY A 95 8.69 5.09 10.16
C GLY A 95 9.96 5.77 10.61
#